data_AF-G4Z1I2-F1
#
_entry.id   AF-G4Z1I2-F1
#
_cell.length_a   1.000
_cell.length_b   1.000
_cell.length_c   1.000
_cell.angle_alpha   90.00
_cell.angle_beta   90.00
_cell.angle_gamma   90.00
#
_symmetry.space_group_name_H-M   'P 1'
#
loop_
_entity.id
_entity.type
_entity.pdbx_description
1 polymer ?
#
loop_
_entity_poly.entity_id
_entity_poly.type
_entity_poly.pdbx_seq_one_letter_code
_entity_poly.pdbx_strand_id
1 'polypeptide(L)'
;MFQGRIKVLYFHVREDLDESVLDQLDEVVEFMKKWAQEIWEILHWITIKPMGKTTAETKALAESKKLNDSRAKRRDKVAQKFQKLKKRLISEGFPETLFEEPGIWQYPNQICHLFLMDPGTKKENGDSYSWIE
;
A
#
# COMPACT_ATOMS: atom_id res chain seq x y z
N MET A 1 3.52 -11.28 9.23
CA MET A 1 3.46 -10.53 7.95
C MET A 1 3.08 -11.40 6.73
N PHE A 2 3.34 -12.72 6.73
CA PHE A 2 3.07 -13.62 5.59
C PHE A 2 1.98 -14.67 5.83
N GLN A 3 1.50 -14.81 7.06
CA GLN A 3 0.45 -15.76 7.42
C GLN A 3 -0.90 -15.26 6.90
N GLY A 4 -1.63 -16.10 6.16
CA GLY A 4 -2.91 -15.74 5.52
C GLY A 4 -2.78 -15.10 4.13
N ARG A 5 -1.58 -14.97 3.56
CA ARG A 5 -1.44 -14.56 2.16
C ARG A 5 -1.81 -15.70 1.23
N ILE A 6 -2.49 -15.35 0.14
CA ILE A 6 -2.77 -16.25 -0.97
C ILE A 6 -1.44 -16.74 -1.55
N LYS A 7 -1.32 -18.07 -1.71
CA LYS A 7 -0.11 -18.75 -2.22
C LYS A 7 -0.16 -19.04 -3.72
N VAL A 8 -1.23 -18.62 -4.38
CA VAL A 8 -1.53 -18.87 -5.79
C VAL A 8 -1.73 -17.53 -6.49
N LEU A 9 -1.31 -17.43 -7.74
CA LEU A 9 -1.62 -16.31 -8.60
C LEU A 9 -2.98 -16.59 -9.26
N TYR A 10 -3.92 -15.66 -9.14
CA TYR A 10 -5.16 -15.72 -9.92
C TYR A 10 -4.91 -15.14 -11.30
N PHE A 11 -5.40 -15.84 -12.31
CA PHE A 11 -5.46 -15.37 -13.69
C PHE A 11 -6.87 -15.67 -14.17
N HIS A 12 -7.65 -14.62 -14.42
CA HIS A 12 -8.96 -14.74 -15.02
C HIS A 12 -8.82 -14.66 -16.53
N VAL A 13 -9.64 -15.45 -17.23
CA VAL A 13 -9.74 -15.40 -18.69
C VAL A 13 -10.72 -14.31 -19.05
N ARG A 14 -10.35 -13.38 -19.93
CA ARG A 14 -11.19 -12.22 -20.27
C ARG A 14 -12.54 -12.64 -20.84
N GLU A 15 -12.55 -13.68 -21.68
CA GLU A 15 -13.73 -14.22 -22.33
C GLU A 15 -14.77 -14.79 -21.35
N ASP A 16 -14.35 -15.10 -20.13
CA ASP A 16 -15.22 -15.60 -19.05
C ASP A 16 -15.80 -14.46 -18.19
N LEU A 17 -15.45 -13.20 -18.47
CA LEU A 17 -15.92 -12.03 -17.71
C LEU A 17 -17.07 -11.32 -18.44
N ASP A 18 -18.12 -11.02 -17.71
CA ASP A 18 -19.23 -10.20 -18.20
C ASP A 18 -18.79 -8.77 -18.52
N GLU A 19 -19.44 -8.13 -19.48
CA GLU A 19 -19.16 -6.74 -19.88
C GLU A 19 -19.21 -5.77 -18.69
N SER A 20 -20.17 -5.97 -17.77
CA SER A 20 -20.28 -5.17 -16.55
C SER A 20 -19.06 -5.30 -15.63
N VAL A 21 -18.45 -6.48 -15.55
CA VAL A 21 -17.23 -6.70 -14.75
C VAL A 21 -16.03 -6.02 -15.42
N LEU A 22 -16.00 -6.00 -16.74
CA LEU A 22 -14.96 -5.29 -17.50
C LEU A 22 -15.05 -3.77 -17.29
N ASP A 23 -16.25 -3.20 -17.30
CA ASP A 23 -16.47 -1.78 -16.99
C ASP A 23 -16.03 -1.44 -15.55
N GLN A 24 -16.30 -2.35 -14.61
CA GLN A 24 -15.87 -2.22 -13.22
C GLN A 24 -14.33 -2.29 -13.08
N LEU A 25 -13.65 -3.12 -13.89
CA LEU A 25 -12.19 -3.14 -13.94
C LEU A 25 -11.62 -1.80 -14.41
N ASP A 26 -12.23 -1.19 -15.44
CA ASP A 26 -11.84 0.15 -15.90
C ASP A 26 -11.97 1.20 -14.79
N GLU A 27 -13.00 1.10 -13.95
CA GLU A 27 -13.13 1.98 -12.78
C GLU A 27 -12.00 1.77 -11.75
N VAL A 28 -11.57 0.53 -11.52
CA VAL A 28 -10.42 0.23 -10.67
C VAL A 28 -9.14 0.86 -11.24
N VAL A 29 -8.92 0.72 -12.55
CA VAL A 29 -7.75 1.29 -13.25
C VAL A 29 -7.77 2.83 -13.17
N GLU A 30 -8.91 3.46 -13.43
CA GLU A 30 -9.05 4.91 -13.34
C GLU A 30 -8.90 5.42 -11.90
N PHE A 31 -9.33 4.64 -10.90
CA PHE A 31 -9.02 4.93 -9.50
C PHE A 31 -7.51 4.92 -9.26
N MET A 32 -6.80 3.88 -9.72
CA MET A 32 -5.34 3.78 -9.57
C MET A 32 -4.62 4.95 -10.23
N LYS A 33 -5.02 5.32 -11.44
CA LYS A 33 -4.46 6.43 -12.20
C LYS A 33 -4.69 7.77 -11.50
N LYS A 34 -5.89 7.99 -10.96
CA LYS A 34 -6.26 9.21 -10.22
C LYS A 34 -5.47 9.39 -8.93
N TRP A 35 -5.13 8.31 -8.24
CA TRP A 35 -4.42 8.32 -6.95
C TRP A 35 -2.99 7.79 -7.04
N ALA A 36 -2.38 7.86 -8.23
CA ALA A 36 -1.08 7.27 -8.51
C ALA A 36 0.02 7.81 -7.58
N GLN A 37 -0.03 9.09 -7.19
CA GLN A 37 0.94 9.66 -6.25
C GLN A 37 0.82 9.01 -4.87
N GLU A 38 -0.37 8.92 -4.30
CA GLU A 38 -0.58 8.33 -2.97
C GLU A 38 -0.25 6.84 -2.96
N ILE A 39 -0.57 6.14 -4.06
CA ILE A 39 -0.14 4.76 -4.29
C ILE A 39 1.38 4.67 -4.37
N TRP A 40 2.06 5.59 -5.04
CA TRP A 40 3.52 5.60 -5.06
C TRP A 40 4.12 5.86 -3.67
N GLU A 41 3.54 6.79 -2.91
CA GLU A 41 3.95 7.18 -1.56
C GLU A 41 3.76 6.08 -0.50
N ILE A 42 2.92 5.05 -0.74
CA ILE A 42 2.75 3.92 0.19
C ILE A 42 3.84 2.86 0.03
N LEU A 43 4.37 2.74 -1.18
CA LEU A 43 5.40 1.77 -1.54
C LEU A 43 6.81 2.30 -1.32
N HIS A 44 7.04 3.58 -1.63
CA HIS A 44 8.39 4.13 -1.73
C HIS A 44 8.65 5.11 -0.60
N TRP A 45 9.28 4.60 0.46
CA TRP A 45 9.79 5.42 1.56
C TRP A 45 11.16 5.95 1.18
N ILE A 46 11.22 7.15 0.62
CA ILE A 46 12.46 7.94 0.61
C ILE A 46 12.36 8.96 1.74
N THR A 47 12.88 8.57 2.90
CA THR A 47 13.14 9.48 4.01
C THR A 47 14.56 9.26 4.48
N ILE A 48 15.47 10.15 4.05
CA ILE A 48 16.83 10.22 4.58
C ILE A 48 16.71 10.91 5.94
N LYS A 49 16.95 10.16 7.02
CA LYS A 49 16.89 10.68 8.39
C LYS A 49 18.25 11.28 8.76
N PRO A 50 18.36 12.60 9.00
CA PRO A 50 19.57 13.19 9.56
C PRO A 50 19.80 12.68 10.99
N MET A 51 21.05 12.67 11.46
CA MET A 51 21.39 12.13 12.78
C MET A 51 20.93 13.03 13.95
N GLY A 52 20.48 14.26 13.67
CA GLY A 52 19.95 15.18 14.68
C GLY A 52 20.98 15.68 15.68
N LYS A 53 22.28 15.67 15.31
CA LYS A 53 23.38 16.06 16.20
C LYS A 53 23.65 17.56 16.19
N THR A 54 23.28 18.22 15.09
CA THR A 54 23.39 19.68 14.94
C THR A 54 22.02 20.35 14.90
N THR A 55 21.96 21.65 15.19
CA THR A 55 20.72 22.44 15.05
C THR A 55 20.13 22.36 13.64
N ALA A 56 20.99 22.32 12.61
CA ALA A 56 20.57 22.17 11.22
C ALA A 56 19.96 20.79 10.96
N GLU A 57 20.56 19.72 11.47
CA GLU A 57 20.01 18.36 11.36
C GLU A 57 18.71 18.18 12.14
N THR A 58 18.57 18.80 13.32
CA THR A 58 17.32 18.79 14.09
C THR A 58 16.19 19.48 13.34
N LYS A 59 16.48 20.61 12.67
CA LYS A 59 15.51 21.27 11.80
C LYS A 59 15.12 20.39 10.61
N ALA A 60 16.10 19.80 9.92
CA ALA A 60 15.85 18.88 8.80
C ALA A 60 15.06 17.63 9.23
N LEU A 61 15.29 17.11 10.45
CA LEU A 61 14.52 16.02 11.02
C LEU A 61 13.05 16.42 11.24
N ALA A 62 12.79 17.63 11.75
CA ALA A 62 11.42 18.13 11.93
C ALA A 62 10.68 18.31 10.59
N GLU A 63 11.37 18.81 9.56
CA GLU A 63 10.81 18.94 8.20
C GLU A 63 10.51 17.57 7.57
N SER A 64 11.43 16.62 7.72
CA SER A 64 11.25 15.23 7.28
C SER A 64 10.05 14.56 7.95
N LYS A 65 9.90 14.75 9.27
CA LYS A 65 8.73 14.28 10.01
C LYS A 65 7.43 14.89 9.48
N LYS A 66 7.40 16.21 9.27
CA LYS A 66 6.22 16.90 8.75
C LYS A 66 5.81 16.36 7.38
N LEU A 67 6.78 16.14 6.49
CA LEU A 67 6.54 15.53 5.18
C LEU A 67 5.94 14.12 5.31
N ASN A 68 6.52 13.28 6.17
CA ASN A 68 6.02 11.93 6.40
C ASN A 68 4.58 11.92 6.95
N ASP A 69 4.29 12.79 7.93
CA ASP A 69 2.94 12.91 8.50
C ASP A 69 1.93 13.37 7.44
N SER A 70 2.31 14.28 6.54
CA SER A 70 1.47 14.70 5.42
C SER A 70 1.23 13.56 4.41
N ARG A 71 2.25 12.77 4.08
CA ARG A 71 2.12 11.58 3.22
C ARG A 71 1.20 10.55 3.87
N ALA A 72 1.40 10.24 5.14
CA ALA A 72 0.56 9.31 5.89
C ALA A 72 -0.94 9.67 5.80
N LYS A 73 -1.28 10.93 6.07
CA LYS A 73 -2.67 11.42 5.97
C LYS A 73 -3.27 11.24 4.57
N ARG A 74 -2.51 11.51 3.51
CA ARG A 74 -2.98 11.30 2.13
C ARG A 74 -3.22 9.82 1.86
N ARG A 75 -2.27 8.98 2.27
CA ARG A 75 -2.37 7.53 2.06
C ARG A 75 -3.55 6.92 2.78
N ASP A 76 -3.78 7.27 4.03
CA ASP A 76 -4.90 6.73 4.82
C ASP A 76 -6.24 7.12 4.20
N LYS A 77 -6.33 8.35 3.69
CA LYS A 77 -7.52 8.84 2.99
C LYS A 77 -7.79 8.04 1.70
N VAL A 78 -6.77 7.74 0.90
CA VAL A 78 -6.94 6.95 -0.33
C VAL A 78 -7.25 5.48 0.01
N ALA A 79 -6.64 4.91 1.05
CA ALA A 79 -6.95 3.56 1.53
C ALA A 79 -8.45 3.42 1.83
N GLN A 80 -9.00 4.35 2.60
CA GLN A 80 -10.43 4.34 2.94
C GLN A 80 -11.32 4.47 1.70
N LYS A 81 -10.91 5.25 0.70
CA LYS A 81 -11.65 5.37 -0.56
C LYS A 81 -11.62 4.08 -1.37
N PHE A 82 -10.45 3.43 -1.46
CA PHE A 82 -10.32 2.17 -2.17
C PHE A 82 -11.13 1.06 -1.50
N GLN A 83 -11.13 0.99 -0.17
CA GLN A 83 -11.97 0.03 0.56
C GLN A 83 -13.46 0.24 0.32
N LYS A 84 -13.91 1.50 0.18
CA LYS A 84 -15.30 1.80 -0.20
C LYS A 84 -15.61 1.39 -1.64
N LEU A 85 -14.70 1.67 -2.58
CA LEU A 85 -14.82 1.24 -3.98
C LEU A 85 -14.92 -0.29 -4.05
N LYS A 86 -13.99 -1.02 -3.42
CA LYS A 86 -13.97 -2.49 -3.36
C LYS A 86 -15.30 -3.04 -2.85
N LYS A 87 -15.80 -2.54 -1.72
CA LYS A 87 -17.11 -2.97 -1.17
C LYS A 87 -18.27 -2.72 -2.13
N ARG A 88 -18.29 -1.56 -2.80
CA ARG A 88 -19.35 -1.21 -3.77
C ARG A 88 -19.31 -2.16 -4.96
N LEU A 89 -18.14 -2.34 -5.57
CA LEU A 89 -17.95 -3.23 -6.72
C LEU A 89 -18.38 -4.67 -6.40
N ILE A 90 -17.97 -5.20 -5.25
CA ILE A 90 -18.37 -6.55 -4.81
C ILE A 90 -19.89 -6.65 -4.67
N SER A 91 -20.54 -5.63 -4.09
CA SER A 91 -22.01 -5.61 -3.98
C SER A 91 -22.73 -5.50 -5.33
N GLU A 92 -22.05 -4.97 -6.34
CA GLU A 92 -22.53 -4.83 -7.72
C GLU A 92 -22.19 -6.06 -8.59
N GLY A 93 -21.67 -7.14 -7.99
CA GLY A 93 -21.39 -8.41 -8.67
C GLY A 93 -19.94 -8.62 -9.10
N PHE A 94 -19.02 -7.71 -8.76
CA PHE A 94 -17.61 -7.86 -9.09
C PHE A 94 -16.99 -9.07 -8.36
N PRO A 95 -16.39 -10.05 -9.08
CA PRO A 95 -15.72 -11.18 -8.45
C PRO A 95 -14.59 -10.76 -7.50
N GLU A 96 -14.68 -11.14 -6.23
CA GLU A 96 -13.63 -10.80 -5.24
C GLU A 96 -12.24 -11.29 -5.64
N THR A 97 -12.18 -12.43 -6.34
CA THR A 97 -10.93 -13.03 -6.82
C THR A 97 -10.19 -12.17 -7.83
N LEU A 98 -10.88 -11.27 -8.56
CA LEU A 98 -10.19 -10.35 -9.49
C LEU A 98 -9.26 -9.39 -8.74
N PHE A 99 -9.62 -8.97 -7.52
CA PHE A 99 -8.70 -8.15 -6.72
C PHE A 99 -7.40 -8.88 -6.35
N GLU A 100 -7.36 -10.20 -6.46
CA GLU A 100 -6.18 -11.03 -6.19
C GLU A 100 -5.36 -11.29 -7.47
N GLU A 101 -5.79 -10.76 -8.62
CA GLU A 101 -4.97 -10.78 -9.83
C GLU A 101 -3.71 -9.92 -9.64
N PRO A 102 -2.55 -10.37 -10.13
CA PRO A 102 -1.29 -9.62 -10.05
C PRO A 102 -1.35 -8.24 -10.72
N GLY A 103 -2.20 -8.09 -11.74
CA GLY A 103 -2.40 -6.83 -12.45
C GLY A 103 -3.24 -5.81 -11.67
N ILE A 104 -4.02 -6.25 -10.69
CA ILE A 104 -4.87 -5.36 -9.90
C ILE A 104 -4.11 -4.92 -8.65
N TRP A 105 -3.86 -3.62 -8.58
CA TRP A 105 -3.16 -3.06 -7.44
C TRP A 105 -4.09 -2.97 -6.23
N GLN A 106 -3.95 -3.91 -5.29
CA GLN A 106 -4.59 -3.78 -3.99
C GLN A 106 -3.95 -2.63 -3.21
N TYR A 107 -4.77 -1.68 -2.75
CA TYR A 107 -4.28 -0.65 -1.84
C TYR A 107 -3.96 -1.28 -0.47
N PRO A 108 -2.68 -1.33 -0.05
CA PRO A 108 -2.34 -2.07 1.15
C PRO A 108 -2.79 -1.27 2.38
N ASN A 109 -3.47 -1.93 3.32
CA ASN A 109 -3.90 -1.31 4.58
C ASN A 109 -2.74 -0.98 5.52
N GLN A 110 -1.55 -1.52 5.26
CA GLN A 110 -0.32 -1.22 5.96
C GLN A 110 0.79 -0.95 4.95
N ILE A 111 1.77 -0.15 5.37
CA ILE A 111 2.97 0.09 4.58
C ILE A 111 3.64 -1.24 4.27
N CYS A 112 3.97 -1.45 3.01
CA CYS A 112 4.66 -2.65 2.59
C CYS A 112 6.14 -2.54 3.00
N HIS A 113 6.50 -3.06 4.17
CA HIS A 113 7.89 -3.22 4.61
C HIS A 113 8.63 -4.34 3.86
N LEU A 114 8.19 -4.68 2.64
CA LEU A 114 8.52 -5.95 1.97
C LEU A 114 10.03 -6.20 1.88
N PHE A 115 10.84 -5.14 1.94
CA PHE A 115 12.30 -5.22 1.86
C PHE A 115 13.07 -4.38 2.89
N LEU A 116 12.41 -3.54 3.69
CA LEU A 116 13.11 -2.58 4.57
C LEU A 116 12.40 -2.47 5.91
N MET A 117 13.09 -2.95 6.94
CA MET A 117 12.71 -2.80 8.34
C MET A 117 13.77 -1.94 9.03
N ASP A 118 13.36 -0.96 9.83
CA ASP A 118 14.34 -0.20 10.62
C ASP A 118 15.04 -1.18 11.58
N PRO A 119 16.38 -1.20 11.68
CA PRO A 119 17.10 -2.09 12.60
C PRO A 119 16.68 -1.95 14.08
N GLY A 120 16.11 -0.80 14.45
CA GLY A 120 15.53 -0.53 15.76
C GLY A 120 14.09 -1.03 15.92
N THR A 121 13.44 -1.53 14.87
CA THR A 121 12.08 -2.09 14.96
C THR A 121 12.10 -3.32 15.85
N LYS A 122 11.18 -3.37 16.81
CA LYS A 122 11.00 -4.51 17.71
C LYS A 122 9.87 -5.40 17.22
N LYS A 123 10.03 -6.70 17.40
CA LYS A 123 8.96 -7.69 17.30
C LYS A 123 7.90 -7.41 18.37
N GLU A 124 6.72 -8.02 18.24
CA GLU A 124 5.65 -7.88 19.24
C GLU A 124 6.08 -8.31 20.65
N ASN A 125 7.05 -9.22 20.75
CA ASN A 125 7.63 -9.67 22.02
C ASN A 125 8.77 -8.76 22.54
N GLY A 126 9.07 -7.64 21.88
CA GLY A 126 10.11 -6.69 22.27
C GLY A 126 11.51 -6.99 21.73
N ASP A 127 11.72 -8.14 21.07
CA ASP A 127 13.03 -8.52 20.54
C ASP A 127 13.36 -7.76 19.25
N SER A 128 14.66 -7.60 18.97
CA SER A 128 15.11 -7.14 17.65
C SER A 128 14.94 -8.23 16.60
N TYR A 129 14.74 -7.81 15.34
CA TYR A 129 14.83 -8.72 14.20
C TYR A 129 16.30 -9.09 13.93
N SER A 130 16.56 -10.37 13.69
CA SER A 130 17.88 -10.85 13.30
C SER A 130 18.05 -10.64 11.80
N TRP A 131 19.09 -9.91 11.42
CA TRP A 131 19.50 -9.81 10.02
C TRP A 131 20.24 -11.10 9.65
N ILE A 132 19.88 -11.70 8.52
CA ILE A 132 20.72 -12.75 7.91
C ILE A 132 21.83 -11.98 7.21
N GLU A 133 23.08 -12.19 7.65
CA GLU A 133 24.28 -11.67 6.98
C GLU A 133 24.52 -12.38 5.63
#